data_AF-A0A938TCF0-F1
#
_entry.id   AF-A0A938TCF0-F1
#
_cell.length_a   1.000
_cell.length_b   1.000
_cell.length_c   1.000
_cell.angle_alpha   90.00
_cell.angle_beta   90.00
_cell.angle_gamma   90.00
#
_symmetry.space_group_name_H-M   'P 1'
#
loop_
_entity.id
_entity.type
_entity.pdbx_description
1 polymer ?
#
loop_
_entity_poly.entity_id
_entity_poly.type
_entity_poly.pdbx_seq_one_letter_code
_entity_poly.pdbx_strand_id
1 'polypeptide(L)'
;MLKVKKYLGTWLGIALFIGMLGVTGCSGISEEQVAELEALRSEVKALEKEVNSMKSEKAALEREIAEKNAKLDECNKTKAETKKNLEKLGL
;
A
#
# COMPACT_ATOMS: atom_id res chain seq x y z
N MET A 1 7.97 47.99 -39.81
CA MET A 1 7.21 46.86 -40.40
C MET A 1 7.74 45.47 -40.04
N LEU A 2 9.06 45.24 -39.97
CA LEU A 2 9.62 43.90 -39.67
C LEU A 2 9.34 43.41 -38.23
N LYS A 3 9.39 44.29 -37.24
CA LYS A 3 9.10 43.93 -35.83
C LYS A 3 7.65 43.50 -35.64
N VAL A 4 6.69 44.22 -36.22
CA VAL A 4 5.26 43.89 -36.15
C VAL A 4 4.97 42.54 -36.81
N LYS A 5 5.55 42.25 -37.98
CA LYS A 5 5.43 40.92 -38.63
C LYS A 5 6.00 39.79 -37.76
N LYS A 6 7.10 40.04 -37.05
CA LYS A 6 7.72 39.07 -36.13
C LYS A 6 6.83 38.78 -34.92
N TYR A 7 6.25 39.82 -34.30
CA TYR A 7 5.31 39.65 -33.18
C TYR A 7 3.97 39.03 -33.61
N LEU A 8 3.46 39.37 -34.80
CA LEU A 8 2.23 38.77 -35.34
C LEU A 8 2.42 37.27 -35.62
N GLY A 9 3.55 36.89 -36.21
CA GLY A 9 3.86 35.47 -36.48
C GLY A 9 4.01 34.64 -35.20
N THR A 10 4.65 35.20 -34.16
CA THR A 10 4.76 34.56 -32.86
C THR A 10 3.40 34.42 -32.16
N TRP A 11 2.55 35.44 -32.22
CA TRP A 11 1.19 35.38 -31.64
C TRP A 11 0.27 34.40 -32.38
N LEU A 12 0.36 34.34 -33.71
CA LEU A 12 -0.43 33.41 -34.52
C LEU A 12 -0.04 31.95 -34.24
N GLY A 13 1.26 31.68 -34.02
CA GLY A 13 1.75 30.35 -33.65
C GLY A 13 1.26 29.88 -32.28
N ILE A 14 1.21 30.78 -31.29
CA ILE A 14 0.68 30.48 -29.95
C ILE A 14 -0.84 30.22 -30.00
N ALA A 15 -1.58 31.02 -30.77
CA ALA A 15 -3.03 30.84 -30.94
C ALA A 15 -3.37 29.51 -31.62
N LEU A 16 -2.58 29.08 -32.61
CA LEU A 16 -2.76 27.79 -33.29
C LEU A 16 -2.46 26.59 -32.37
N PHE A 17 -1.44 26.70 -31.51
CA PHE A 17 -1.12 25.64 -30.53
C PHE A 17 -2.21 25.46 -29.47
N ILE A 18 -2.79 26.57 -28.99
CA ILE A 18 -3.91 26.53 -28.04
C ILE A 18 -5.18 26.01 -28.72
N GLY A 19 -5.41 26.38 -29.98
CA GLY A 19 -6.51 25.86 -30.79
C GLY A 19 -6.44 24.35 -31.01
N MET A 20 -5.24 23.77 -31.13
CA MET A 20 -5.06 22.33 -31.37
C MET A 20 -5.29 21.48 -30.10
N LEU A 21 -5.02 22.02 -28.91
CA LEU A 21 -5.36 21.38 -27.63
C LEU A 21 -6.86 21.47 -27.29
N GLY A 22 -7.56 22.48 -27.83
CA GLY A 22 -8.99 22.68 -27.61
C GLY A 22 -9.92 21.76 -28.42
N VAL A 23 -9.44 21.18 -29.53
CA VAL A 23 -10.28 20.37 -30.45
C VAL A 23 -10.17 18.86 -30.19
N THR A 24 -9.12 18.37 -29.53
CA THR A 24 -8.96 16.94 -29.17
C THR A 24 -9.28 16.64 -27.70
N GLY A 25 -9.68 17.64 -26.91
CA GLY A 25 -9.75 17.56 -25.45
C GLY A 25 -11.06 17.06 -24.82
N CYS A 26 -12.11 16.72 -25.57
CA CYS A 26 -13.41 16.34 -24.99
C CYS A 26 -14.20 15.27 -25.79
N SER A 27 -13.57 14.19 -26.23
CA SER A 27 -14.34 13.06 -26.79
C SER A 27 -13.75 11.69 -26.43
N GLY A 28 -14.28 11.11 -25.36
CA GLY A 28 -14.19 9.67 -25.06
C GLY A 28 -12.90 9.22 -24.38
N ILE A 29 -13.04 8.57 -23.22
CA ILE A 29 -12.03 7.63 -22.73
C ILE A 29 -11.86 6.56 -23.82
N SER A 30 -10.62 6.23 -24.20
CA SER A 30 -10.37 5.13 -25.14
C SER A 30 -10.69 3.78 -24.47
N GLU A 31 -11.11 2.78 -25.24
CA GLU A 31 -11.35 1.43 -24.70
C GLU A 31 -10.11 0.87 -23.99
N GLU A 32 -8.91 1.22 -24.46
CA GLU A 32 -7.64 0.89 -23.82
C GLU A 32 -7.52 1.50 -22.41
N GLN A 33 -7.94 2.77 -22.23
CA GLN A 33 -7.94 3.42 -20.91
C GLN A 33 -8.97 2.78 -19.96
N VAL A 34 -10.12 2.31 -20.48
CA VAL A 34 -11.09 1.54 -19.65
C VAL A 34 -10.48 0.22 -19.21
N ALA A 35 -9.87 -0.51 -20.13
CA ALA A 35 -9.26 -1.81 -19.85
C ALA A 35 -8.11 -1.69 -18.84
N GLU A 36 -7.27 -0.67 -18.96
CA GLU A 36 -6.21 -0.38 -17.99
C GLU A 36 -6.79 -0.05 -16.61
N LEU A 37 -7.84 0.78 -16.56
CA LEU A 37 -8.52 1.12 -15.30
C LEU A 37 -9.16 -0.12 -14.63
N GLU A 38 -9.75 -1.02 -15.41
CA GLU A 38 -10.32 -2.28 -14.91
C GLU A 38 -9.25 -3.24 -14.39
N ALA A 39 -8.13 -3.35 -15.10
CA ALA A 39 -6.97 -4.13 -14.66
C ALA A 39 -6.43 -3.58 -13.32
N LEU A 40 -6.25 -2.26 -13.22
CA LEU A 40 -5.78 -1.60 -12.01
C LEU A 40 -6.76 -1.80 -10.84
N ARG A 41 -8.07 -1.72 -11.10
CA ARG A 41 -9.11 -2.03 -10.08
C ARG A 41 -9.06 -3.48 -9.62
N SER A 42 -8.79 -4.41 -10.54
CA SER A 42 -8.63 -5.83 -10.20
C SER A 42 -7.41 -6.06 -9.32
N GLU A 43 -6.29 -5.42 -9.65
CA GLU A 43 -5.05 -5.47 -8.87
C GLU A 43 -5.25 -4.89 -7.47
N VAL A 44 -5.88 -3.72 -7.35
CA VAL A 44 -6.21 -3.11 -6.05
C VAL A 44 -7.05 -4.06 -5.19
N LYS A 45 -8.09 -4.68 -5.78
CA LYS A 45 -8.92 -5.66 -5.05
C LYS A 45 -8.13 -6.89 -4.59
N ALA A 46 -7.20 -7.37 -5.42
CA ALA A 46 -6.34 -8.49 -5.07
C ALA A 46 -5.41 -8.12 -3.92
N LEU A 47 -4.76 -6.95 -3.99
CA LEU A 47 -3.89 -6.42 -2.93
C LEU A 47 -4.66 -6.17 -1.64
N GLU A 48 -5.87 -5.61 -1.70
CA GLU A 48 -6.72 -5.43 -0.51
C GLU A 48 -7.04 -6.76 0.17
N LYS A 49 -7.34 -7.80 -0.61
CA LYS A 49 -7.57 -9.16 -0.09
C LYS A 49 -6.31 -9.72 0.57
N GLU A 50 -5.16 -9.57 -0.06
CA GLU A 50 -3.87 -10.03 0.47
C GLU A 50 -3.51 -9.31 1.77
N VAL A 51 -3.68 -7.99 1.82
CA VAL A 51 -3.48 -7.17 3.03
C VAL A 51 -4.40 -7.65 4.16
N ASN A 52 -5.66 -7.96 3.87
CA ASN A 52 -6.58 -8.46 4.89
C ASN A 52 -6.22 -9.87 5.37
N SER A 53 -5.70 -10.74 4.49
CA SER A 53 -5.14 -12.04 4.88
C SER A 53 -3.95 -11.87 5.81
N MET A 54 -2.96 -11.06 5.39
CA MET A 54 -1.76 -10.78 6.17
C MET A 54 -2.08 -10.18 7.54
N LYS A 55 -3.06 -9.27 7.64
CA LYS A 55 -3.52 -8.73 8.93
C LYS A 55 -4.09 -9.81 9.84
N SER A 56 -4.87 -10.73 9.28
CA SER A 56 -5.47 -11.85 10.03
C SER A 56 -4.41 -12.84 10.51
N GLU A 57 -3.46 -13.19 9.64
CA GLU A 57 -2.32 -14.05 9.97
C GLU A 57 -1.43 -13.40 11.05
N LYS A 58 -1.14 -12.10 10.92
CA LYS A 58 -0.40 -11.35 11.94
C LYS A 58 -1.10 -11.42 13.31
N ALA A 59 -2.41 -11.18 13.36
CA ALA A 59 -3.16 -11.24 14.61
C ALA A 59 -3.18 -12.65 15.21
N ALA A 60 -3.20 -13.70 14.39
CA ALA A 60 -3.09 -15.08 14.85
C ALA A 60 -1.70 -15.38 15.43
N LEU A 61 -0.63 -14.95 14.75
CA LEU A 61 0.75 -15.09 15.23
C LEU A 61 1.00 -14.32 16.52
N GLU A 62 0.49 -13.10 16.65
CA GLU A 62 0.60 -12.32 17.90
C GLU A 62 -0.08 -13.01 19.07
N ARG A 63 -1.23 -13.66 18.85
CA ARG A 63 -1.90 -14.49 19.88
C ARG A 63 -1.06 -15.71 20.25
N GLU A 64 -0.52 -16.42 19.26
CA GLU A 64 0.33 -17.58 19.54
C GLU A 64 1.57 -17.18 20.35
N ILE A 65 2.23 -16.08 19.98
CA ILE A 65 3.37 -15.55 20.73
C ILE A 65 2.99 -15.25 22.19
N ALA A 66 1.85 -14.59 22.41
CA ALA A 66 1.37 -14.29 23.76
C ALA A 66 1.12 -15.56 24.57
N GLU A 67 0.48 -16.58 23.99
CA GLU A 67 0.25 -17.87 24.64
C GLU A 67 1.55 -18.60 24.97
N LYS A 68 2.52 -18.60 24.06
CA LYS A 68 3.83 -19.24 24.28
C LYS A 68 4.61 -18.54 25.38
N ASN A 69 4.59 -17.21 25.42
CA ASN A 69 5.23 -16.43 26.47
C ASN A 69 4.59 -16.70 27.84
N ALA A 70 3.26 -16.74 27.92
CA ALA A 70 2.56 -17.07 29.17
C ALA A 70 2.96 -18.47 29.70
N LYS A 71 3.04 -19.47 28.81
CA LYS A 71 3.51 -20.82 29.17
C LYS A 71 4.97 -20.82 29.62
N LEU A 72 5.83 -20.06 28.96
CA LEU A 72 7.24 -19.95 29.31
C LEU A 72 7.42 -19.32 30.70
N ASP A 73 6.66 -18.28 31.02
CA ASP A 73 6.64 -17.64 32.33
C ASP A 73 6.17 -18.62 33.42
N GLU A 74 5.11 -19.39 33.15
CA GLU A 74 4.62 -20.43 34.06
C GLU A 74 5.66 -21.53 34.30
N CYS A 75 6.33 -22.00 33.23
CA CYS A 75 7.41 -22.97 33.35
C CYS A 75 8.58 -22.43 34.17
N ASN A 76 8.97 -21.17 33.96
CA ASN A 76 10.04 -20.52 34.72
C ASN A 76 9.68 -20.39 36.21
N LYS A 77 8.44 -19.99 36.50
CA LYS A 77 7.93 -19.91 37.87
C LYS A 77 7.94 -21.28 38.55
N THR A 78 7.39 -22.29 37.88
CA THR A 78 7.36 -23.66 38.39
C THR A 78 8.78 -24.18 38.64
N LYS A 79 9.71 -23.96 37.69
CA LYS A 79 11.12 -24.35 37.85
C LYS A 79 11.77 -23.68 39.05
N ALA A 80 11.52 -22.39 39.27
CA ALA A 80 12.06 -21.65 40.41
C ALA A 80 11.48 -22.16 41.74
N GLU A 81 10.18 -22.43 41.79
CA GLU A 81 9.50 -23.00 42.96
C GLU A 81 10.01 -24.42 43.27
N THR A 82 10.14 -25.28 42.26
CA THR A 82 10.72 -26.61 42.41
C THR A 82 12.15 -26.52 42.92
N LYS A 83 12.99 -25.65 42.36
CA LYS A 83 14.37 -25.46 42.84
C LYS A 83 14.41 -25.04 44.31
N LYS A 84 13.60 -24.05 44.70
CA LYS A 84 13.48 -23.61 46.09
C LYS A 84 13.00 -24.73 47.02
N ASN A 85 12.12 -25.60 46.55
CA ASN A 85 11.64 -26.73 47.32
C ASN A 85 12.72 -27.81 47.48
N LEU A 86 13.49 -28.10 46.44
CA LEU A 86 14.64 -29.01 46.53
C LEU A 86 15.70 -28.49 47.50
N GLU A 87 16.05 -27.20 47.42
CA GLU A 87 16.97 -26.55 48.34
C GLU A 87 16.52 -26.67 49.81
N LYS A 88 15.21 -26.54 50.07
CA LYS A 88 14.64 -26.75 51.42
C LYS A 88 14.71 -28.20 51.91
N LEU A 89 14.71 -29.16 50.99
CA LEU A 89 14.85 -30.58 51.30
C LEU A 89 16.32 -31.01 51.45
N GLY A 90 17.27 -30.08 51.26
CA GLY A 90 18.71 -30.37 51.31
C GLY A 90 19.21 -31.18 50.11
N LEU A 91 18.49 -31.12 48.98
CA LEU A 91 18.85 -31.73 47.70
C LEU A 91 19.42 -30.70 46.72
#